data_AF-A0A497QEM9-F1
#
_entry.id   AF-A0A497QEM9-F1
#
_cell.length_a   1.000
_cell.length_b   1.000
_cell.length_c   1.000
_cell.angle_alpha   90.00
_cell.angle_beta   90.00
_cell.angle_gamma   90.00
#
_symmetry.space_group_name_H-M   'P 1'
#
loop_
_entity.id
_entity.type
_entity.pdbx_description
1 polymer ?
#
loop_
_entity_poly.entity_id
_entity_poly.type
_entity_poly.pdbx_seq_one_letter_code
_entity_poly.pdbx_strand_id
1 'polypeptide(L)'
;NGHKNSKDAFTYYTENLKKHLHLYDTGYWSLYDLWMVKRLASREYHFLHIGLLERLYEITGDPIFHQYKNKWGGYWRSSKCRLLWFISKIKEKTYIHRHKR
;
A
#
# COMPACT_ATOMS: atom_id res chain seq x y z
N ASN A 1 17.99 27.85 -1.77
CA ASN A 1 17.52 26.69 -2.57
C ASN A 1 16.22 26.09 -2.01
N GLY A 2 15.19 26.89 -1.70
CA GLY A 2 14.09 26.43 -0.82
C GLY A 2 12.66 26.42 -1.40
N HIS A 3 12.42 26.98 -2.58
CA HIS A 3 11.09 26.99 -3.20
C HIS A 3 11.13 26.34 -4.57
N LYS A 4 11.35 25.02 -4.63
CA LYS A 4 10.79 24.25 -5.75
C LYS A 4 9.27 24.43 -5.65
N ASN A 5 8.65 24.94 -6.70
CA ASN A 5 7.21 25.22 -6.76
C ASN A 5 6.45 23.99 -6.23
N SER A 6 5.47 24.16 -5.33
CA SER A 6 4.74 23.05 -4.71
C SER A 6 4.14 22.09 -5.74
N LYS A 7 3.79 22.61 -6.92
CA LYS A 7 3.34 21.82 -8.07
C LYS A 7 4.43 20.90 -8.62
N ASP A 8 5.67 21.36 -8.69
CA ASP A 8 6.81 20.58 -9.16
C ASP A 8 7.16 19.47 -8.16
N ALA A 9 7.09 19.77 -6.86
CA ALA A 9 7.30 18.78 -5.80
C ALA A 9 6.23 17.68 -5.85
N PHE A 10 4.94 18.05 -5.90
CA PHE A 10 3.85 17.09 -5.99
C PHE A 10 3.98 16.19 -7.22
N THR A 11 4.27 16.78 -8.39
CA THR A 11 4.46 16.02 -9.62
C THR A 11 5.63 15.05 -9.47
N TYR A 12 6.78 15.52 -8.98
CA TYR A 12 7.96 14.68 -8.76
C TYR A 12 7.68 13.49 -7.82
N TYR A 13 7.01 13.72 -6.70
CA TYR A 13 6.71 12.64 -5.75
C TYR A 13 5.65 11.67 -6.29
N THR A 14 4.66 12.17 -7.04
CA THR A 14 3.65 11.34 -7.72
C THR A 14 4.31 10.44 -8.76
N GLU A 15 5.20 10.98 -9.61
CA GLU A 15 5.98 10.20 -10.57
C GLU A 15 6.84 9.13 -9.90
N ASN A 16 7.47 9.48 -8.78
CA ASN A 16 8.24 8.51 -8.00
C ASN A 16 7.33 7.43 -7.41
N LEU A 17 6.19 7.79 -6.83
CA LEU A 17 5.24 6.83 -6.27
C LEU A 17 4.79 5.82 -7.32
N LYS A 18 4.45 6.26 -8.54
CA LYS A 18 4.06 5.37 -9.64
C LYS A 18 5.09 4.28 -9.91
N LYS A 19 6.36 4.66 -9.95
CA LYS A 19 7.48 3.73 -10.19
C LYS A 19 7.64 2.70 -9.07
N HIS A 20 7.21 3.00 -7.85
CA HIS A 20 7.44 2.16 -6.67
C HIS A 20 6.18 1.47 -6.13
N LEU A 21 4.97 1.76 -6.64
CA LEU A 21 3.72 1.14 -6.18
C LEU A 21 3.78 -0.39 -6.13
N HIS A 22 4.43 -1.01 -7.11
CA HIS A 22 4.60 -2.46 -7.19
C HIS A 22 5.36 -3.05 -6.00
N LEU A 23 6.23 -2.28 -5.34
CA LEU A 23 6.99 -2.75 -4.17
C LEU A 23 6.09 -2.94 -2.95
N TYR A 24 4.98 -2.21 -2.88
CA TYR A 24 4.00 -2.29 -1.80
C TYR A 24 2.95 -3.39 -2.03
N ASP A 25 2.96 -4.02 -3.20
CA ASP A 25 1.98 -5.02 -3.58
C ASP A 25 2.53 -6.44 -3.32
N THR A 26 1.84 -7.23 -2.50
CA THR A 26 2.24 -8.61 -2.22
C THR A 26 1.57 -9.63 -3.15
N GLY A 27 0.71 -9.18 -4.07
CA GLY A 27 -0.13 -10.01 -4.92
C GLY A 27 -1.47 -10.42 -4.27
N TYR A 28 -1.66 -10.17 -2.97
CA TYR A 28 -2.90 -10.46 -2.25
C TYR A 28 -3.25 -9.45 -1.16
N TRP A 29 -2.37 -8.51 -0.84
CA TRP A 29 -2.59 -7.41 0.11
C TRP A 29 -1.55 -6.30 -0.13
N SER A 30 -1.68 -5.15 0.53
CA SER A 30 -0.62 -4.12 0.51
C SER A 30 0.30 -4.22 1.72
N LEU A 31 1.55 -3.82 1.56
CA LEU A 31 2.48 -3.55 2.66
C LEU A 31 2.17 -2.19 3.29
N TYR A 32 2.45 -2.06 4.59
CA TYR A 32 2.39 -0.79 5.32
C TYR A 32 3.57 0.11 4.95
N ASP A 33 4.76 -0.47 4.86
CA ASP A 33 5.99 0.19 4.46
C ASP A 33 6.94 -0.80 3.76
N LEU A 34 8.07 -0.28 3.27
CA LEU A 34 9.14 -1.07 2.66
C LEU A 34 10.30 -1.33 3.64
N TRP A 35 10.03 -1.39 4.94
CA TRP A 35 11.09 -1.67 5.90
C TRP A 35 11.57 -3.13 5.78
N MET A 36 12.70 -3.45 6.42
CA MET A 36 13.37 -4.76 6.29
C MET A 36 12.41 -5.93 6.55
N VAL A 37 11.51 -5.76 7.52
CA VAL A 37 10.41 -6.70 7.75
C VAL A 37 9.22 -6.23 6.92
N LYS A 38 8.86 -7.01 5.90
CA LYS A 38 7.68 -6.76 5.06
C LYS A 38 6.40 -6.88 5.89
N ARG A 39 5.94 -5.77 6.44
CA ARG A 39 4.74 -5.69 7.27
C ARG A 39 3.51 -5.50 6.40
N LEU A 40 2.59 -6.47 6.44
CA LEU A 40 1.27 -6.29 5.83
C LEU A 40 0.55 -5.12 6.50
N ALA A 41 -0.06 -4.26 5.70
CA ALA A 41 -0.93 -3.21 6.20
C ALA A 41 -2.06 -3.82 7.06
N SER A 42 -2.46 -3.09 8.10
CA SER A 42 -3.70 -3.42 8.81
C SER A 42 -4.89 -3.30 7.85
N ARG A 43 -6.08 -3.73 8.29
CA ARG A 43 -7.29 -3.59 7.48
C ARG A 43 -7.61 -2.12 7.20
N GLU A 44 -7.46 -1.30 8.23
CA GLU A 44 -7.69 0.15 8.20
C GLU A 44 -6.69 0.83 7.24
N TYR A 45 -5.40 0.49 7.33
CA TYR A 45 -4.39 1.05 6.43
C TYR A 45 -4.53 0.57 4.99
N HIS A 46 -4.90 -0.70 4.76
CA HIS A 46 -5.16 -1.17 3.40
C HIS A 46 -6.36 -0.44 2.78
N PHE A 47 -7.43 -0.25 3.56
CA PHE A 47 -8.57 0.54 3.13
C PHE A 47 -8.20 2.00 2.86
N LEU A 48 -7.38 2.61 3.72
CA LEU A 48 -6.84 3.95 3.52
C LEU A 48 -6.05 4.05 2.22
N HIS A 49 -5.19 3.08 1.92
CA HIS A 49 -4.43 3.06 0.67
C HIS A 49 -5.33 3.05 -0.57
N ILE A 50 -6.40 2.25 -0.56
CA ILE A 50 -7.38 2.21 -1.66
C ILE A 50 -8.00 3.60 -1.88
N GLY A 51 -8.39 4.29 -0.81
CA GLY A 51 -8.94 5.65 -0.89
C GLY A 51 -7.92 6.69 -1.37
N LEU A 52 -6.67 6.60 -0.92
CA LEU A 52 -5.60 7.49 -1.38
C LEU A 52 -5.31 7.31 -2.87
N LEU A 53 -5.31 6.08 -3.38
CA LEU A 53 -5.15 5.79 -4.81
C LEU A 53 -6.30 6.36 -5.65
N GLU A 54 -7.53 6.29 -5.14
CA GLU A 54 -8.68 6.94 -5.77
C GLU A 54 -8.50 8.46 -5.85
N ARG A 55 -8.10 9.10 -4.75
CA ARG A 55 -7.83 10.54 -4.73
C ARG A 55 -6.70 10.95 -5.68
N LEU A 56 -5.63 10.16 -5.74
CA LEU A 56 -4.54 10.44 -6.68
C LEU A 56 -5.01 10.33 -8.14
N TYR A 57 -5.86 9.36 -8.47
CA TYR A 57 -6.47 9.30 -9.80
C TYR A 57 -7.35 10.52 -10.09
N GLU A 58 -8.20 10.93 -9.16
CA GLU A 58 -9.06 12.12 -9.31
C GLU A 58 -8.24 13.40 -9.55
N ILE A 59 -7.12 13.56 -8.85
CA ILE A 59 -6.28 14.77 -8.93
C ILE A 59 -5.39 14.76 -10.19
N THR A 60 -4.86 13.60 -10.57
CA THR A 60 -3.80 13.50 -11.60
C THR A 60 -4.29 12.99 -12.95
N GLY A 61 -5.43 12.30 -12.99
CA GLY A 61 -5.93 11.59 -14.15
C GLY A 61 -5.11 10.37 -14.57
N ASP A 62 -4.05 10.00 -13.84
CA ASP A 62 -3.16 8.90 -14.25
C ASP A 62 -3.80 7.53 -13.95
N PRO A 63 -4.06 6.71 -14.98
CA PRO A 63 -4.78 5.45 -14.84
C PRO A 63 -4.09 4.42 -13.94
N ILE A 64 -2.77 4.53 -13.69
CA ILE A 64 -2.06 3.58 -12.83
C ILE A 64 -2.64 3.57 -11.42
N PHE A 65 -3.03 4.73 -10.89
CA PHE A 65 -3.60 4.83 -9.56
C PHE A 65 -4.95 4.13 -9.49
N HIS A 66 -5.79 4.30 -10.51
CA HIS A 66 -7.07 3.61 -10.61
C HIS A 66 -6.90 2.09 -10.76
N GLN A 67 -5.90 1.64 -11.52
CA GLN A 67 -5.57 0.22 -11.65
C GLN A 67 -5.19 -0.40 -10.30
N TYR A 68 -4.28 0.24 -9.55
CA TYR A 68 -3.91 -0.22 -8.21
C TYR A 68 -5.08 -0.13 -7.22
N LYS A 69 -5.90 0.92 -7.29
CA LYS A 69 -7.13 1.05 -6.48
C LYS A 69 -8.07 -0.13 -6.70
N ASN A 70 -8.29 -0.51 -7.96
CA ASN A 70 -9.16 -1.63 -8.30
C ASN A 70 -8.56 -2.98 -7.88
N LYS A 71 -7.25 -3.17 -8.11
CA LYS A 71 -6.51 -4.36 -7.71
C LYS A 71 -6.56 -4.58 -6.20
N TRP A 72 -6.18 -3.56 -5.42
CA TRP A 72 -6.18 -3.62 -3.96
C TRP A 72 -7.61 -3.66 -3.39
N GLY A 73 -8.57 -2.97 -4.01
CA GLY A 73 -9.98 -3.14 -3.71
C GLY A 73 -10.48 -4.57 -3.93
N GLY A 74 -9.96 -5.26 -4.96
CA GLY A 74 -10.20 -6.68 -5.18
C GLY A 74 -9.70 -7.56 -4.05
N TYR A 75 -8.49 -7.27 -3.54
CA TYR A 75 -7.92 -7.95 -2.36
C TYR A 75 -8.79 -7.75 -1.13
N TRP A 76 -9.21 -6.51 -0.85
CA TRP A 76 -10.11 -6.19 0.25
C TRP A 76 -11.41 -7.00 0.21
N ARG A 77 -12.02 -7.13 -0.98
CA ARG A 77 -13.29 -7.86 -1.19
C ARG A 77 -13.14 -9.38 -1.25
N SER A 78 -11.95 -9.91 -1.58
CA SER A 78 -11.70 -11.34 -1.70
C SER A 78 -11.57 -12.03 -0.34
N SER A 79 -12.46 -12.99 -0.05
CA SER A 79 -12.38 -13.82 1.16
C SER A 79 -11.07 -14.60 1.27
N LYS A 80 -10.51 -15.06 0.13
CA LYS A 80 -9.23 -15.77 0.09
C LYS A 80 -8.07 -14.86 0.52
N CYS A 81 -8.04 -13.64 0.00
CA CYS A 81 -7.01 -12.65 0.36
C CYS A 81 -7.11 -12.26 1.84
N ARG A 82 -8.33 -12.06 2.36
CA ARG A 82 -8.54 -11.79 3.80
C ARG A 82 -8.08 -12.95 4.69
N LEU A 83 -8.31 -14.19 4.27
CA LEU A 83 -7.83 -15.37 5.01
C LEU A 83 -6.29 -15.45 5.00
N LEU A 84 -5.66 -15.23 3.84
CA LEU A 84 -4.19 -15.19 3.73
C LEU A 84 -3.60 -14.10 4.62
N TRP A 85 -4.19 -12.90 4.61
CA TRP A 85 -3.80 -11.81 5.51
C TRP A 85 -3.91 -12.23 6.99
N PHE A 86 -5.02 -12.83 7.40
CA PHE A 86 -5.23 -13.26 8.78
C PHE A 86 -4.19 -14.28 9.25
N ILE A 87 -3.90 -15.29 8.41
CA ILE A 87 -2.85 -16.28 8.68
C ILE A 87 -1.49 -15.59 8.83
N SER A 88 -1.16 -14.65 7.95
CA SER A 88 0.09 -13.89 8.02
C SER A 88 0.21 -13.06 9.30
N LYS A 89 -0.89 -12.45 9.79
CA LYS A 89 -0.89 -11.71 11.06
C LYS A 89 -0.70 -12.62 12.28
N ILE A 90 -1.25 -13.84 12.26
CA ILE A 90 -1.00 -14.83 13.30
C ILE A 90 0.49 -15.18 13.34
N LYS A 91 1.08 -15.47 12.17
CA LYS A 91 2.52 -15.77 12.06
C LYS A 91 3.38 -14.63 12.60
N GLU A 92 3.10 -13.39 12.20
CA GLU A 92 3.80 -12.20 12.70
C GLU A 92 3.76 -12.11 14.23
N LYS A 93 2.58 -12.31 14.84
CA LYS A 93 2.43 -12.26 16.30
C LYS A 93 3.18 -13.40 17.01
N THR A 94 3.18 -14.61 16.46
CA THR A 94 3.93 -15.74 17.01
C THR A 94 5.45 -15.57 16.87
N TYR A 95 5.92 -14.97 15.77
CA TYR A 95 7.33 -14.66 15.54
C TYR A 95 7.83 -13.61 16.53
N ILE A 96 7.10 -12.49 16.67
CA ILE A 96 7.43 -11.43 17.61
C ILE A 96 7.46 -11.95 19.05
N HIS A 97 6.54 -12.85 19.41
CA HIS A 97 6.52 -13.44 20.75
C HIS A 97 7.71 -14.37 21.02
N ARG A 98 8.20 -15.11 20.02
CA ARG A 98 9.34 -16.03 20.15
C ARG A 98 10.70 -15.34 20.20
N HIS A 99 10.83 -14.15 19.60
CA HIS A 99 12.10 -13.40 19.53
C HIS A 99 12.16 -12.19 20.47
N LYS A 100 11.27 -12.12 21.47
CA LYS A 100 11.28 -11.12 22.55
C LYS A 100 11.89 -11.62 23.87
N ARG A 101 12.61 -12.75 23.85
CA ARG A 101 13.41 -13.25 24.97
C ARG A 101 14.89 -13.05 24.68
#